data_AF-A0A7C9INV6-F1
#
_entry.id   AF-A0A7C9INV6-F1
#
_cell.length_a   1.000
_cell.length_b   1.000
_cell.length_c   1.000
_cell.angle_alpha   90.00
_cell.angle_beta   90.00
_cell.angle_gamma   90.00
#
_symmetry.space_group_name_H-M   'P 1'
#
loop_
_entity.id
_entity.type
_entity.pdbx_description
1 polymer ?
#
loop_
_entity_poly.entity_id
_entity_poly.type
_entity_poly.pdbx_seq_one_letter_code
_entity_poly.pdbx_strand_id
1 'polypeptide(L)'
;MSRKTCLWDNTHKFNCKVGEEWKFLCKSCYAKHYVPVKDKYTMNEFKYNIKAIKAAEKARFDSNCETFHQNLQEERDLEAYFCKK
;
A
#
# COMPACT_ATOMS: atom_id res chain seq x y z
N MET A 1 -0.63 11.32 27.24
CA MET A 1 -0.63 10.81 25.85
C MET A 1 0.52 9.86 25.70
N SER A 2 0.32 8.68 25.11
CA SER A 2 1.36 7.65 24.99
C SER A 2 1.92 7.65 23.57
N ARG A 3 3.25 7.72 23.42
CA ARG A 3 3.93 7.71 22.12
C ARG A 3 4.18 6.26 21.68
N LYS A 4 3.66 5.88 20.51
CA LYS A 4 3.81 4.52 19.93
C LYS A 4 4.51 4.56 18.59
N THR A 5 5.18 3.48 18.23
CA THR A 5 5.80 3.31 16.90
C THR A 5 4.78 2.69 15.95
N CYS A 6 4.70 3.19 14.71
CA CYS A 6 3.82 2.65 13.69
C CYS A 6 4.30 1.26 13.25
N LEU A 7 3.42 0.26 13.32
CA LEU A 7 3.75 -1.11 12.94
C LEU A 7 3.93 -1.30 11.42
N TRP A 8 3.44 -0.34 10.63
CA TRP A 8 3.52 -0.41 9.17
C TRP A 8 4.95 -0.26 8.64
N ASP A 9 5.78 0.59 9.21
CA ASP A 9 7.15 0.78 8.72
C ASP A 9 8.16 0.69 9.85
N ASN A 10 7.71 0.75 11.10
CA ASN A 10 8.55 0.85 12.29
C ASN A 10 9.52 2.03 12.26
N THR A 11 9.33 3.03 11.37
CA THR A 11 10.23 4.17 11.23
C THR A 11 9.70 5.40 11.95
N HIS A 12 8.38 5.61 11.97
CA HIS A 12 7.79 6.81 12.57
C HIS A 12 6.98 6.51 13.83
N LYS A 13 6.93 7.50 14.71
CA LYS A 13 6.17 7.47 15.97
C LYS A 13 4.94 8.35 15.87
N PHE A 14 3.87 7.95 16.54
CA PHE A 14 2.62 8.70 16.62
C PHE A 14 2.10 8.74 18.05
N ASN A 15 1.29 9.75 18.34
CA ASN A 15 0.68 9.92 19.66
C ASN A 15 -0.67 9.20 19.69
N CYS A 16 -0.86 8.32 20.68
CA CYS A 16 -2.17 7.78 21.03
C CYS A 16 -2.82 8.64 22.11
N LYS A 17 -4.11 8.94 21.94
CA LYS A 17 -4.92 9.49 23.01
C LYS A 17 -5.25 8.38 24.03
N VAL A 18 -5.66 8.81 25.22
CA VAL A 18 -6.15 7.90 26.26
C VAL A 18 -7.39 7.16 25.71
N GLY A 19 -7.42 5.83 25.83
CA GLY A 19 -8.47 4.98 25.24
C GLY A 19 -8.20 4.47 23.81
N GLU A 20 -7.13 4.94 23.16
CA GLU A 20 -6.72 4.49 21.80
C GLU A 20 -5.49 3.58 21.82
N GLU A 21 -5.25 2.91 22.94
CA GLU A 21 -4.05 2.09 23.14
C GLU A 21 -4.03 0.85 22.26
N TRP A 22 -5.19 0.41 21.76
CA TRP A 22 -5.30 -0.67 20.79
C TRP A 22 -4.80 -0.27 19.38
N LYS A 23 -4.57 1.03 19.09
CA LYS A 23 -4.02 1.48 17.81
C LYS A 23 -2.52 1.16 17.71
N PHE A 24 -2.15 0.50 16.62
CA PHE A 24 -0.76 0.18 16.27
C PHE A 24 -0.32 0.80 14.93
N LEU A 25 -1.22 1.53 14.25
CA LEU A 25 -0.93 2.29 13.05
C LEU A 25 -1.14 3.78 13.33
N CYS A 26 -0.32 4.62 12.69
CA CYS A 26 -0.61 6.05 12.64
C CYS A 26 -1.88 6.30 11.80
N LYS A 27 -2.46 7.50 11.91
CA LYS A 27 -3.67 7.88 11.15
C LYS A 27 -3.49 7.72 9.64
N SER A 28 -2.33 8.08 9.11
CA SER A 28 -2.02 8.00 7.68
C SER A 28 -1.92 6.55 7.19
N CYS A 29 -1.14 5.70 7.88
CA CYS A 29 -1.00 4.28 7.52
C CYS A 29 -2.30 3.51 7.73
N TYR A 30 -3.08 3.86 8.75
CA TYR A 30 -4.42 3.31 8.94
C TYR A 30 -5.32 3.59 7.72
N ALA A 31 -5.39 4.85 7.28
CA ALA A 31 -6.19 5.25 6.14
C ALA A 31 -5.69 4.62 4.82
N LYS A 32 -4.37 4.47 4.66
CA LYS A 32 -3.78 3.99 3.41
C LYS A 32 -3.82 2.47 3.27
N HIS A 33 -3.55 1.73 4.35
CA HIS A 33 -3.32 0.29 4.27
C HIS A 33 -4.42 -0.54 4.92
N TYR A 34 -5.02 -0.08 6.02
CA TYR A 34 -6.07 -0.82 6.71
C TYR A 34 -7.46 -0.54 6.13
N VAL A 35 -7.82 0.73 5.89
CA VAL A 35 -9.15 1.10 5.37
C VAL A 35 -9.55 0.34 4.09
N PRO A 36 -8.66 0.10 3.11
CA PRO A 36 -9.01 -0.67 1.90
C PRO A 36 -9.31 -2.14 2.15
N VAL A 37 -8.88 -2.69 3.29
CA VAL A 37 -9.00 -4.11 3.62
C VAL A 37 -9.79 -4.37 4.91
N LYS A 38 -10.37 -3.32 5.50
CA LYS A 38 -11.10 -3.36 6.79
C LYS A 38 -12.30 -4.30 6.75
N ASP A 39 -12.90 -4.50 5.58
CA ASP A 39 -14.07 -5.37 5.38
C ASP A 39 -13.66 -6.84 5.25
N LYS A 40 -12.37 -7.12 5.02
CA LYS A 40 -11.81 -8.47 4.87
C LYS A 40 -11.05 -8.95 6.09
N TYR A 41 -10.45 -8.04 6.84
CA TYR A 41 -9.65 -8.36 8.01
C TYR A 41 -10.09 -7.52 9.20
N THR A 42 -10.32 -8.19 10.33
CA THR A 42 -10.37 -7.49 11.61
C THR A 42 -9.01 -6.87 11.93
N MET A 43 -9.01 -5.88 12.82
CA MET A 43 -7.80 -5.20 13.25
C MET A 43 -6.72 -6.17 13.76
N ASN A 44 -7.11 -7.21 14.49
CA ASN A 44 -6.20 -8.23 15.01
C ASN A 44 -5.63 -9.12 13.89
N GLU A 45 -6.48 -9.54 12.93
CA GLU A 45 -6.02 -10.32 11.79
C GLU A 45 -5.08 -9.53 10.88
N PHE A 46 -5.36 -8.25 10.67
CA PHE A 46 -4.46 -7.36 9.95
C PHE A 46 -3.09 -7.29 10.65
N LYS A 47 -3.07 -7.15 11.98
CA LYS A 47 -1.83 -7.12 12.76
C LYS A 47 -1.03 -8.41 12.61
N TYR A 48 -1.71 -9.57 12.68
CA TYR A 48 -1.07 -10.88 12.52
C TYR A 48 -0.52 -11.08 11.11
N ASN A 49 -1.27 -10.64 10.10
CA ASN A 49 -0.95 -10.84 8.69
C ASN A 49 -0.22 -9.65 8.04
N ILE A 50 0.24 -8.67 8.82
CA ILE A 50 0.79 -7.40 8.29
C ILE A 50 1.96 -7.61 7.31
N LYS A 51 2.76 -8.65 7.52
CA LYS A 51 3.86 -9.01 6.60
C LYS A 51 3.33 -9.50 5.25
N ALA A 52 2.32 -10.37 5.26
CA ALA A 52 1.69 -10.90 4.06
C ALA A 52 0.93 -9.80 3.29
N ILE A 53 0.22 -8.93 4.01
CA ILE A 53 -0.52 -7.80 3.41
C ILE A 53 0.45 -6.82 2.75
N LYS A 54 1.58 -6.50 3.40
CA LYS A 54 2.65 -5.70 2.78
C LYS A 54 3.21 -6.33 1.52
N ALA A 55 3.48 -7.63 1.55
CA ALA A 55 4.00 -8.35 0.40
C ALA A 55 2.99 -8.32 -0.76
N ALA A 56 1.70 -8.49 -0.47
CA ALA A 56 0.63 -8.40 -1.46
C ALA A 56 0.44 -6.98 -2.01
N GLU A 57 0.51 -5.93 -1.18
CA GLU A 57 0.49 -4.54 -1.64
C GLU A 57 1.72 -4.22 -2.51
N LYS A 58 2.90 -4.70 -2.12
CA LYS A 58 4.12 -4.53 -2.93
C LYS A 58 4.00 -5.25 -4.27
N ALA A 59 3.51 -6.49 -4.28
CA ALA A 59 3.29 -7.25 -5.51
C ALA A 59 2.28 -6.57 -6.45
N ARG A 60 1.20 -5.98 -5.90
CA ARG A 60 0.27 -5.15 -6.68
C ARG A 60 0.95 -3.91 -7.26
N PHE A 61 1.80 -3.26 -6.48
CA PHE A 61 2.54 -2.08 -6.95
C PHE A 61 3.56 -2.43 -8.04
N ASP A 62 4.31 -3.52 -7.88
CA ASP A 62 5.28 -4.00 -8.86
C ASP A 62 4.58 -4.46 -10.15
N SER A 63 3.46 -5.18 -10.04
CA SER A 63 2.64 -5.57 -11.21
C SER A 63 2.11 -4.37 -11.99
N ASN A 64 1.78 -3.28 -11.30
CA ASN A 64 1.33 -2.04 -11.94
C ASN A 64 2.48 -1.24 -12.60
N CYS A 65 3.74 -1.58 -12.29
CA CYS A 65 4.92 -1.04 -12.98
C CYS A 65 5.12 -1.73 -14.34
N GLU A 66 4.93 -3.05 -14.42
CA GLU A 66 5.04 -3.80 -15.69
C GLU A 66 3.99 -3.35 -16.73
N THR A 67 2.76 -3.07 -16.30
CA THR A 67 1.70 -2.59 -17.21
C THR A 67 2.03 -1.20 -17.80
N PHE A 68 2.74 -0.35 -17.06
CA PHE A 68 3.19 0.96 -17.56
C PHE A 68 4.29 0.85 -18.63
N HIS A 69 5.14 -0.18 -18.55
CA HIS A 69 6.17 -0.45 -19.55
C HIS A 69 5.63 -1.12 -20.82
N GLN A 70 4.52 -1.87 -20.75
CA GLN A 70 3.89 -2.47 -21.93
C GLN A 70 3.12 -1.43 -22.76
N ASN A 71 2.40 -0.51 -22.12
CA ASN A 71 1.62 0.52 -22.83
C ASN A 71 2.50 1.52 -23.62
N LEU A 72 3.73 1.79 -23.20
CA LEU A 72 4.69 2.64 -23.93
C LEU A 72 5.31 1.95 -25.17
N GLN A 73 5.23 0.62 -25.28
CA GLN A 73 5.76 -0.11 -26.41
C GLN A 73 4.76 -0.12 -27.58
N GLU A 74 3.46 -0.24 -27.29
CA GLU A 74 2.41 -0.29 -28.33
C GLU A 74 2.21 1.05 -29.07
N GLU A 75 2.40 2.19 -28.42
CA GLU A 75 2.31 3.51 -29.07
C GLU A 75 3.47 3.76 -30.06
N ARG A 76 4.66 3.18 -29.82
CA ARG A 76 5.82 3.34 -30.72
C ARG A 76 5.75 2.50 -31.99
N ASP A 77 5.02 1.38 -31.97
CA ASP A 77 4.86 0.52 -33.16
C ASP A 77 3.83 1.10 -34.17
N LEU A 78 2.86 1.89 -33.70
CA LEU A 78 1.87 2.56 -34.56
C LEU A 78 2.44 3.77 -35.31
N GLU A 79 3.32 4.57 -34.68
CA GLU A 79 3.99 5.68 -35.37
C GLU A 79 4.97 5.22 -36.45
N ALA A 80 5.63 4.06 -36.27
CA ALA A 80 6.51 3.47 -37.27
C ALA A 80 5.76 2.93 -38.50
N TYR A 81 4.48 2.54 -38.35
CA TYR A 81 3.64 2.07 -39.46
C TYR A 81 3.11 3.22 -40.34
N PHE A 82 2.83 4.39 -39.75
CA PHE A 82 2.30 5.55 -40.49
C PHE A 82 3.36 6.39 -41.23
N CYS A 83 4.65 6.25 -40.92
CA CYS A 83 5.74 7.00 -41.58
C CYS A 83 6.26 6.34 -42.89
N LYS A 84 5.64 5.23 -43.33
CA LYS A 84 5.99 4.49 -44.56
C LYS A 84 4.98 4.62 -45.71
N LYS A 85 4.06 5.59 -45.65
CA LYS A 85 3.07 5.81 -46.70
C LYS A 85 3.22 7.15 -47.39
#